data_AF-A0A957GBU2-F1
#
_entry.id   AF-A0A957GBU2-F1
#
_cell.length_a   1.000
_cell.length_b   1.000
_cell.length_c   1.000
_cell.angle_alpha   90.00
_cell.angle_beta   90.00
_cell.angle_gamma   90.00
#
_symmetry.space_group_name_H-M   'P 1'
#
loop_
_entity.id
_entity.type
_entity.pdbx_description
1 polymer ?
#
loop_
_entity_poly.entity_id
_entity_poly.type
_entity_poly.pdbx_seq_one_letter_code
_entity_poly.pdbx_strand_id
1 'polypeptide(L)'
;RRLGLPFRMLWYQFEPFAAYEAVGRYQDVLDLANPTLQATGGLEEVYYYRGLARQALGDPAGAAADFRAALEYNPLFQPAAAALQALDN
;
A
#
# COMPACT_ATOMS: atom_id res chain seq x y z
N ARG A 1 2.43 -8.77 15.69
CA ARG A 1 1.39 -9.79 16.02
C ARG A 1 0.96 -10.39 14.68
N ARG A 2 1.06 -11.71 14.43
CA ARG A 2 0.64 -12.27 13.13
C ARG A 2 -0.88 -12.17 13.04
N LEU A 3 -1.40 -11.38 12.10
CA LEU A 3 -2.82 -11.30 11.79
C LEU A 3 -3.26 -12.74 11.44
N GLY A 4 -4.13 -13.34 12.25
CA GLY A 4 -4.56 -14.75 12.12
C GLY A 4 -5.48 -14.96 10.92
N LEU A 5 -5.04 -14.58 9.73
CA LEU A 5 -5.82 -14.64 8.49
C LEU A 5 -5.50 -15.94 7.74
N PRO A 6 -6.51 -16.61 7.16
CA PRO A 6 -6.33 -17.89 6.46
C PRO A 6 -5.51 -17.73 5.17
N PHE A 7 -4.82 -18.81 4.80
CA PHE A 7 -4.06 -18.91 3.55
C PHE A 7 -5.01 -18.68 2.36
N ARG A 8 -4.81 -17.57 1.65
CA ARG A 8 -5.59 -17.04 0.49
C ARG A 8 -6.73 -16.04 0.77
N MET A 9 -6.92 -15.51 1.98
CA MET A 9 -7.93 -14.46 2.21
C MET A 9 -7.75 -13.22 1.30
N LEU A 10 -6.50 -12.87 0.98
CA LEU A 10 -6.16 -11.61 0.31
C LEU A 10 -5.94 -11.75 -1.20
N TRP A 11 -6.10 -12.94 -1.77
CA TRP A 11 -5.86 -13.16 -3.20
C TRP A 11 -6.85 -12.39 -4.09
N TYR A 12 -7.95 -11.89 -3.51
CA TYR A 12 -8.97 -11.08 -4.19
C TYR A 12 -9.60 -9.99 -3.30
N GLN A 13 -9.01 -9.67 -2.14
CA GLN A 13 -9.56 -8.69 -1.20
C GLN A 13 -8.51 -7.64 -0.84
N PHE A 14 -8.55 -6.52 -1.55
CA PHE A 14 -7.84 -5.28 -1.23
C PHE A 14 -8.57 -4.44 -0.15
N GLU A 15 -9.80 -4.81 0.19
CA GLU A 15 -10.62 -4.17 1.23
C GLU A 15 -9.94 -4.04 2.60
N PRO A 16 -9.12 -5.00 3.08
CA PRO A 16 -8.42 -4.84 4.35
C PRO A 16 -7.42 -3.69 4.36
N PHE A 17 -6.77 -3.40 3.23
CA PHE A 17 -5.84 -2.27 3.14
C PHE A 17 -6.60 -0.94 3.28
N ALA A 18 -7.66 -0.77 2.49
CA ALA A 18 -8.52 0.41 2.55
C ALA A 18 -9.15 0.57 3.95
N ALA A 19 -9.63 -0.53 4.54
CA ALA A 19 -10.23 -0.51 5.87
C ALA A 19 -9.23 -0.09 6.94
N TYR A 20 -8.02 -0.67 6.96
CA TYR A 20 -6.99 -0.31 7.93
C TYR A 20 -6.47 1.10 7.75
N GLU A 21 -6.31 1.55 6.51
CA GLU A 21 -5.93 2.93 6.20
C GLU A 21 -7.00 3.91 6.72
N ALA A 22 -8.27 3.67 6.43
CA ALA A 22 -9.39 4.53 6.84
C ALA A 22 -9.54 4.63 8.37
N VAL A 23 -9.16 3.59 9.13
CA VAL A 23 -9.17 3.61 10.60
C VAL A 23 -7.84 4.05 11.22
N GLY A 24 -6.87 4.50 10.41
CA GLY A 24 -5.56 4.98 10.88
C GLY A 24 -4.62 3.87 11.39
N ARG A 25 -4.91 2.60 11.07
CA ARG A 25 -4.08 1.44 11.45
C ARG A 25 -2.95 1.22 10.44
N TYR A 26 -2.12 2.25 10.28
CA TYR A 26 -1.04 2.27 9.27
C TYR A 26 0.00 1.17 9.47
N GLN A 27 0.32 0.82 10.72
CA GLN A 27 1.26 -0.28 10.98
C GLN A 27 0.70 -1.63 10.49
N ASP A 28 -0.61 -1.87 10.63
CA ASP A 28 -1.23 -3.10 10.13
C ASP A 28 -1.26 -3.12 8.60
N VAL A 29 -1.40 -1.95 7.95
CA VAL A 29 -1.24 -1.83 6.48
C VAL A 29 0.15 -2.26 6.06
N LEU A 30 1.21 -1.78 6.74
CA LEU A 30 2.60 -2.16 6.43
C LEU A 30 2.85 -3.65 6.68
N ASP A 31 2.39 -4.17 7.81
CA ASP A 31 2.53 -5.57 8.20
C ASP A 31 1.82 -6.51 7.21
N LEU A 32 0.73 -6.05 6.61
CA LEU A 32 -0.02 -6.77 5.58
C LEU A 32 0.60 -6.62 4.18
N ALA A 33 1.12 -5.43 3.84
CA ALA A 33 1.61 -5.12 2.50
C ALA A 33 2.86 -5.92 2.15
N ASN A 34 3.82 -6.00 3.08
CA ASN A 34 5.10 -6.68 2.86
C ASN A 34 4.96 -8.17 2.46
N PRO A 35 4.23 -9.03 3.20
CA PRO A 35 4.04 -10.42 2.79
C PRO A 35 3.18 -10.54 1.54
N THR A 36 2.22 -9.62 1.32
CA THR A 36 1.39 -9.62 0.11
C THR A 36 2.23 -9.40 -1.14
N LEU A 37 3.11 -8.38 -1.14
CA LEU A 37 4.01 -8.10 -2.26
C LEU A 37 4.94 -9.29 -2.57
N GLN A 38 5.41 -10.00 -1.54
CA GLN A 38 6.21 -11.21 -1.72
C GLN A 38 5.42 -12.37 -2.33
N ALA A 39 4.13 -12.48 -2.03
CA ALA A 39 3.28 -13.57 -2.49
C ALA A 39 2.67 -13.33 -3.88
N THR A 40 2.33 -12.09 -4.22
CA THR A 40 1.63 -11.75 -5.48
C THR A 40 2.55 -11.22 -6.58
N GLY A 41 3.80 -10.89 -6.28
CA GLY A 41 4.78 -10.41 -7.27
C GLY A 41 4.71 -8.91 -7.57
N GLY A 42 3.97 -8.16 -6.75
CA GLY A 42 3.80 -6.72 -6.90
C GLY A 42 2.48 -6.36 -7.59
N LEU A 43 1.62 -5.67 -6.84
CA LEU A 43 0.34 -5.11 -7.31
C LEU A 43 0.35 -3.63 -6.98
N GLU A 44 -0.06 -2.80 -7.92
CA GLU A 44 -0.07 -1.34 -7.81
C GLU A 44 -0.83 -0.85 -6.57
N GLU A 45 -1.95 -1.49 -6.23
CA GLU A 45 -2.76 -1.13 -5.07
C GLU A 45 -2.01 -1.38 -3.77
N VAL A 46 -1.24 -2.46 -3.68
CA VAL A 46 -0.51 -2.81 -2.45
C VAL A 46 0.62 -1.82 -2.23
N TYR A 47 1.33 -1.42 -3.29
CA TYR A 47 2.31 -0.34 -3.21
C TYR A 47 1.64 0.98 -2.81
N TYR A 48 0.49 1.31 -3.40
CA TYR A 48 -0.23 2.53 -3.06
C TYR A 48 -0.67 2.59 -1.59
N TYR A 49 -1.33 1.55 -1.06
CA TYR A 49 -1.73 1.55 0.34
C TYR A 49 -0.53 1.54 1.29
N ARG A 50 0.57 0.86 0.93
CA ARG A 50 1.83 0.93 1.70
C ARG A 50 2.39 2.35 1.71
N GLY A 51 2.35 3.04 0.57
CA GLY A 51 2.77 4.44 0.44
C GLY A 51 1.94 5.38 1.31
N LEU A 52 0.61 5.26 1.29
CA LEU A 52 -0.29 6.02 2.16
C LEU A 52 0.04 5.82 3.65
N ALA A 53 0.24 4.56 4.05
CA ALA A 53 0.60 4.24 5.43
C ALA A 53 1.96 4.82 5.84
N ARG A 54 2.98 4.79 4.96
CA ARG A 54 4.28 5.43 5.21
C ARG A 54 4.16 6.94 5.32
N GLN A 55 3.40 7.57 4.44
CA GLN A 55 3.15 9.01 4.49
C GLN A 55 2.51 9.39 5.83
N ALA A 56 1.48 8.66 6.26
CA ALA A 56 0.81 8.92 7.53
C ALA A 56 1.68 8.66 8.76
N LEU A 57 2.69 7.78 8.65
CA LEU A 57 3.69 7.53 9.69
C LEU A 57 4.90 8.49 9.64
N GLY A 58 4.88 9.48 8.75
CA GLY A 58 5.94 10.50 8.65
C GLY A 58 7.16 10.07 7.83
N ASP A 59 7.01 9.08 6.95
CA ASP A 59 8.02 8.66 5.97
C ASP A 59 7.59 9.02 4.53
N PRO A 60 7.63 10.31 4.15
CA PRO A 60 7.23 10.76 2.81
C PRO A 60 8.20 10.26 1.72
N ALA A 61 9.48 10.04 2.04
CA ALA A 61 10.45 9.51 1.09
C ALA A 61 10.12 8.05 0.72
N GLY A 62 9.84 7.21 1.72
CA GLY A 62 9.39 5.84 1.51
C GLY A 62 8.02 5.76 0.86
N ALA A 63 7.13 6.74 1.11
CA ALA A 63 5.84 6.85 0.42
C ALA A 63 6.00 7.17 -1.08
N ALA A 64 6.82 8.16 -1.42
CA ALA A 64 7.09 8.50 -2.81
C ALA A 64 7.72 7.33 -3.59
N ALA A 65 8.62 6.56 -2.95
CA ALA A 65 9.18 5.34 -3.54
C ALA A 65 8.10 4.30 -3.84
N ASP A 66 7.14 4.11 -2.93
CA ASP A 66 6.03 3.18 -3.11
C ASP A 66 5.05 3.64 -4.21
N PHE A 67 4.72 4.94 -4.28
CA PHE A 67 3.87 5.45 -5.34
C PHE A 67 4.53 5.35 -6.72
N ARG A 68 5.85 5.58 -6.81
CA ARG A 68 6.59 5.33 -8.05
C ARG A 68 6.55 3.86 -8.45
N ALA A 69 6.77 2.95 -7.50
CA ALA A 69 6.63 1.51 -7.77
C ALA A 69 5.22 1.17 -8.27
N ALA A 70 4.15 1.70 -7.65
CA ALA A 70 2.79 1.48 -8.13
C ALA A 70 2.61 1.91 -9.61
N LEU A 71 3.20 3.04 -10.01
CA LEU A 71 3.18 3.52 -11.39
C LEU A 71 4.10 2.75 -12.34
N GLU A 72 5.15 2.09 -11.85
CA GLU A 72 5.96 1.16 -12.65
C GLU A 72 5.16 -0.09 -13.02
N TYR A 73 4.34 -0.59 -12.08
CA TYR A 73 3.44 -1.74 -12.34
C TYR A 73 2.24 -1.35 -13.21
N ASN A 74 1.59 -0.22 -12.90
CA ASN A 74 0.47 0.30 -13.66
C ASN A 74 0.62 1.82 -13.87
N PRO A 75 1.16 2.26 -15.01
CA PRO A 75 1.36 3.68 -15.30
C PRO A 75 0.07 4.52 -15.33
N LEU A 76 -1.09 3.87 -15.50
CA LEU A 76 -2.39 4.52 -15.54
C LEU A 76 -3.07 4.57 -14.17
N PHE A 77 -2.41 4.10 -13.12
CA PHE A 77 -2.95 4.08 -11.76
C PHE A 77 -3.04 5.49 -11.17
N GLN A 78 -4.13 6.17 -11.49
CA GLN A 78 -4.41 7.56 -11.12
C GLN A 78 -4.25 7.84 -9.61
N PRO A 79 -4.66 6.95 -8.67
CA PRO A 79 -4.50 7.22 -7.25
C PRO A 79 -3.03 7.40 -6.83
N ALA A 80 -2.10 6.59 -7.36
CA ALA A 80 -0.69 6.73 -7.05
C ALA A 80 -0.07 7.97 -7.70
N ALA A 81 -0.48 8.33 -8.92
CA ALA A 81 -0.04 9.55 -9.58
C ALA A 81 -0.45 10.81 -8.79
N ALA A 82 -1.71 10.86 -8.35
CA ALA A 82 -2.22 11.97 -7.53
C ALA A 82 -1.52 12.05 -6.17
N ALA A 83 -1.30 10.91 -5.51
CA ALA A 83 -0.62 10.88 -4.22
C ALA A 83 0.86 11.29 -4.32
N LEU A 84 1.56 10.88 -5.38
CA LEU A 84 2.94 11.30 -5.64
C LEU A 84 3.03 12.81 -5.88
N GLN A 85 2.14 13.37 -6.71
CA GLN A 85 2.08 14.82 -6.94
C GLN A 85 1.76 15.60 -5.67
N ALA A 86 0.94 15.05 -4.77
CA ALA A 86 0.63 15.69 -3.49
C ALA A 86 1.80 15.70 -2.50
N LEU A 87 2.80 14.83 -2.67
CA LEU A 87 4.03 14.82 -1.85
C LEU A 87 5.09 15.80 -2.34
N ASP A 88 5.07 16.16 -3.63
CA ASP A 88 6.04 17.07 -4.24
C ASP A 88 5.67 18.56 -4.08
N ASN A 89 4.46 18.86 -3.58
CA ASN A 89 3.97 20.22 -3.27
C ASN A 89 4.12 20.56 -1.78
#